data_AF-D9PY54-F1
#
_entry.id   AF-D9PY54-F1
#
_cell.length_a   1.000
_cell.length_b   1.000
_cell.length_c   1.000
_cell.angle_alpha   90.00
_cell.angle_beta   90.00
_cell.angle_gamma   90.00
#
_symmetry.space_group_name_H-M   'P 1'
#
loop_
_entity.id
_entity.type
_entity.pdbx_description
1 polymer ?
#
loop_
_entity_poly.entity_id
_entity_poly.type
_entity_poly.pdbx_seq_one_letter_code
_entity_poly.pdbx_strand_id
1 'polypeptide(L)'
;MEKIRLEQAEELIRKSCTNIRRESRFRDPHDGVIDTRKFQEALMELIEAEDHIYASLPSHELTGEDAYDFCRRLMASREAIDGMLADFGVIEREDPSERIKEASKGKLILVNNSSVKKLLVKAGVEPGNILVAGAPLSVDDMKKINPRIPDAALKGIEKKIEHLKNDIERKLEDLGEILVIGEPDKSTGLLASRAEELYGAGVRLNENIRDLTPEEILKLLS
;
A
#
# COMPACT_ATOMS: atom_id res chain seq x y z
N MET A 1 -17.49 20.58 33.20
CA MET A 1 -16.89 19.43 32.49
C MET A 1 -17.48 19.26 31.10
N GLU A 2 -18.80 19.33 30.91
CA GLU A 2 -19.43 19.26 29.58
C GLU A 2 -18.98 20.36 28.61
N LYS A 3 -18.85 21.60 29.09
CA LYS A 3 -18.44 22.73 28.24
C LYS A 3 -17.05 22.53 27.61
N ILE A 4 -16.13 21.96 28.37
CA ILE A 4 -14.77 21.62 27.89
C ILE A 4 -14.81 20.47 26.89
N ARG A 5 -15.67 19.46 27.11
CA ARG A 5 -15.84 18.35 26.16
C ARG A 5 -16.51 18.79 24.86
N LEU A 6 -17.45 19.72 24.93
CA LEU A 6 -18.09 20.35 23.77
C LEU A 6 -17.08 21.20 22.99
N GLU A 7 -16.27 22.01 23.66
CA GLU A 7 -15.21 22.79 23.02
C GLU A 7 -14.14 21.89 22.38
N GLN A 8 -13.76 20.79 23.04
CA GLN A 8 -12.83 19.79 22.49
C GLN A 8 -13.44 19.04 21.30
N ALA A 9 -14.72 18.68 21.35
CA ALA A 9 -15.42 18.05 20.24
C ALA A 9 -15.57 19.01 19.06
N GLU A 10 -15.92 20.28 19.31
CA GLU A 10 -16.00 21.33 18.30
C GLU A 10 -14.62 21.62 17.68
N GLU A 11 -13.55 21.56 18.47
CA GLU A 11 -12.18 21.71 17.99
C GLU A 11 -11.72 20.49 17.17
N LEU A 12 -12.08 19.26 17.58
CA LEU A 12 -11.83 18.04 16.80
C LEU A 12 -12.64 18.02 15.50
N ILE A 13 -13.90 18.48 15.54
CA ILE A 13 -14.75 18.65 14.36
C ILE A 13 -14.18 19.75 13.46
N ARG A 14 -13.76 20.90 13.99
CA ARG A 14 -13.07 21.93 13.19
C ARG A 14 -11.77 21.42 12.60
N LYS A 15 -10.96 20.66 13.34
CA LYS A 15 -9.70 20.08 12.86
C LYS A 15 -9.91 19.00 11.80
N SER A 16 -10.99 18.24 11.89
CA SER A 16 -11.40 17.29 10.84
C SER A 16 -12.06 18.00 9.65
N CYS A 17 -12.78 19.10 9.88
CA CYS A 17 -13.39 19.95 8.86
C CYS A 17 -12.39 20.91 8.19
N THR A 18 -11.20 21.19 8.75
CA THR A 18 -10.15 21.96 8.05
C THR A 18 -9.63 21.25 6.81
N ASN A 19 -9.84 19.95 6.67
CA ASN A 19 -9.62 19.20 5.42
C ASN A 19 -10.75 19.38 4.38
N ILE A 20 -11.86 20.05 4.71
CA ILE A 20 -12.97 20.31 3.78
C ILE A 20 -12.64 21.47 2.81
N ARG A 21 -11.59 22.27 3.10
CA ARG A 21 -10.90 23.02 2.05
C ARG A 21 -9.86 22.15 1.36
N ARG A 22 -10.28 21.03 0.77
CA ARG A 22 -9.71 20.71 -0.54
C ARG A 22 -10.32 21.75 -1.47
N GLU A 23 -9.63 22.88 -1.66
CA GLU A 23 -9.59 23.44 -3.00
C GLU A 23 -9.02 22.31 -3.86
N SER A 24 -9.88 21.37 -4.28
CA SER A 24 -9.59 20.54 -5.43
C SER A 24 -9.41 21.56 -6.52
N ARG A 25 -8.17 22.00 -6.75
CA ARG A 25 -7.85 22.84 -7.89
C ARG A 25 -8.11 21.94 -9.08
N PHE A 26 -9.35 21.96 -9.55
CA PHE A 26 -9.77 21.27 -10.73
C PHE A 26 -8.83 21.76 -11.83
N ARG A 27 -8.01 20.83 -12.33
CA ARG A 27 -7.11 21.11 -13.45
C ARG A 27 -7.91 20.99 -14.73
N ASP A 28 -7.39 21.58 -15.79
CA ASP A 28 -7.95 21.35 -17.12
C ASP A 28 -7.86 19.84 -17.44
N PRO A 29 -8.96 19.23 -17.91
CA PRO A 29 -8.95 17.83 -18.30
C PRO A 29 -7.98 17.58 -19.46
N HIS A 30 -7.32 16.44 -19.47
CA HIS A 30 -6.52 15.95 -20.60
C HIS A 30 -7.20 14.78 -21.31
N ASP A 31 -6.68 14.39 -22.47
CA ASP A 31 -7.16 13.22 -23.21
C ASP A 31 -7.10 11.95 -22.33
N GLY A 32 -8.15 11.14 -22.37
CA GLY A 32 -8.27 9.94 -21.55
C GLY A 32 -9.32 8.97 -22.11
N VAL A 33 -9.44 7.81 -21.49
CA VAL A 33 -10.44 6.79 -21.84
C VAL A 33 -11.40 6.64 -20.67
N ILE A 34 -12.71 6.69 -20.96
CA ILE A 34 -13.74 6.51 -19.94
C ILE A 34 -13.68 5.06 -19.42
N ASP A 35 -13.49 4.90 -18.12
CA ASP A 35 -13.69 3.61 -17.45
C ASP A 35 -15.19 3.33 -17.29
N THR A 36 -15.74 2.61 -18.25
CA THR A 36 -17.19 2.30 -18.28
C THR A 36 -17.64 1.47 -17.08
N ARG A 37 -16.73 0.74 -16.41
CA ARG A 37 -17.06 -0.05 -15.23
C ARG A 37 -17.23 0.84 -14.01
N LYS A 38 -16.27 1.73 -13.75
CA LYS A 38 -16.39 2.75 -12.69
C LYS A 38 -17.60 3.64 -12.90
N PHE A 39 -17.88 3.99 -14.16
CA PHE A 39 -19.08 4.78 -14.49
C PHE A 39 -20.36 4.03 -14.13
N GLN A 40 -20.43 2.73 -14.46
CA GLN A 40 -21.56 1.88 -14.09
C GLN A 40 -21.70 1.73 -12.57
N GLU A 41 -20.61 1.51 -11.85
CA GLU A 41 -20.59 1.43 -10.38
C GLU A 41 -21.12 2.73 -9.75
N ALA A 42 -20.63 3.87 -10.20
CA ALA A 42 -21.08 5.18 -9.74
C ALA A 42 -22.59 5.38 -9.96
N LEU A 43 -23.10 4.96 -11.13
CA LEU A 43 -24.50 5.08 -11.49
C LEU A 43 -25.38 4.14 -10.66
N MET A 44 -24.96 2.89 -10.46
CA MET A 44 -25.70 1.92 -9.65
C MET A 44 -25.86 2.40 -8.20
N GLU A 45 -24.80 2.93 -7.59
CA GLU A 45 -24.90 3.47 -6.23
C GLU A 45 -25.87 4.66 -6.13
N LEU A 46 -25.95 5.50 -7.17
CA LEU A 46 -26.90 6.61 -7.20
C LEU A 46 -28.34 6.14 -7.43
N ILE A 47 -28.55 5.12 -8.27
CA ILE A 47 -29.87 4.51 -8.48
C ILE A 47 -30.36 3.89 -7.17
N GLU A 48 -29.50 3.14 -6.47
CA GLU A 48 -29.88 2.57 -5.18
C GLU A 48 -30.08 3.63 -4.10
N ALA A 49 -29.38 4.76 -4.17
CA ALA A 49 -29.64 5.90 -3.29
C ALA A 49 -30.97 6.62 -3.61
N GLU A 50 -31.49 6.50 -4.84
CA GLU A 50 -32.76 7.10 -5.25
C GLU A 50 -33.96 6.54 -4.47
N ASP A 51 -33.90 5.27 -4.06
CA ASP A 51 -34.95 4.62 -3.26
C ASP A 51 -35.27 5.41 -1.98
N HIS A 52 -34.24 6.00 -1.36
CA HIS A 52 -34.39 6.83 -0.18
C HIS A 52 -35.18 8.12 -0.48
N ILE A 53 -35.12 8.66 -1.69
CA ILE A 53 -35.89 9.85 -2.10
C ILE A 53 -37.39 9.54 -2.08
N TYR A 54 -37.79 8.40 -2.63
CA TYR A 54 -39.21 8.01 -2.65
C TYR A 54 -39.69 7.56 -1.27
N ALA A 55 -38.88 6.78 -0.54
CA ALA A 55 -39.24 6.24 0.77
C ALA A 55 -39.42 7.34 1.83
N SER A 56 -38.75 8.48 1.66
CA SER A 56 -38.75 9.59 2.62
C SER A 56 -39.74 10.71 2.29
N LEU A 57 -40.58 10.55 1.25
CA LEU A 57 -41.61 11.54 0.93
C LEU A 57 -42.59 11.74 2.10
N PRO A 58 -43.07 12.98 2.33
CA PRO A 58 -42.75 14.20 1.59
C PRO A 58 -41.59 15.01 2.17
N SER A 59 -41.11 14.68 3.38
CA SER A 59 -40.15 15.54 4.11
C SER A 59 -38.70 15.34 3.67
N HIS A 60 -38.39 14.18 3.10
CA HIS A 60 -37.03 13.72 2.83
C HIS A 60 -36.13 13.61 4.06
N GLU A 61 -36.73 13.48 5.24
CA GLU A 61 -36.00 13.34 6.48
C GLU A 61 -35.53 11.89 6.66
N LEU A 62 -34.21 11.69 6.63
CA LEU A 62 -33.57 10.40 6.89
C LEU A 62 -32.93 10.43 8.27
N THR A 63 -33.10 9.35 9.03
CA THR A 63 -32.47 9.20 10.36
C THR A 63 -31.88 7.81 10.51
N GLY A 64 -30.95 7.65 11.45
CA GLY A 64 -30.38 6.34 11.79
C GLY A 64 -29.79 5.60 10.59
N GLU A 65 -30.28 4.39 10.35
CA GLU A 65 -29.79 3.47 9.32
C GLU A 65 -30.02 3.99 7.89
N ASP A 66 -31.16 4.63 7.61
CA ASP A 66 -31.47 5.16 6.28
C ASP A 66 -30.54 6.31 5.91
N ALA A 67 -30.26 7.21 6.87
CA ALA A 67 -29.29 8.29 6.68
C ALA A 67 -27.87 7.73 6.45
N TYR A 68 -27.50 6.71 7.22
CA TYR A 68 -26.21 6.05 7.07
C TYR A 68 -26.06 5.38 5.69
N ASP A 69 -27.03 4.58 5.26
CA ASP A 69 -26.97 3.90 3.98
C ASP A 69 -26.98 4.89 2.82
N PHE A 70 -27.87 5.89 2.83
CA PHE A 70 -27.90 6.94 1.81
C PHE A 70 -26.54 7.64 1.69
N CYS A 71 -25.93 8.05 2.81
CA CYS A 71 -24.63 8.72 2.80
C CYS A 71 -23.51 7.78 2.33
N ARG A 72 -23.52 6.50 2.74
CA ARG A 72 -22.55 5.49 2.30
C ARG A 72 -22.56 5.34 0.77
N ARG A 73 -23.74 5.28 0.17
CA ARG A 73 -23.92 5.17 -1.29
C ARG A 73 -23.42 6.40 -2.03
N LEU A 74 -23.74 7.60 -1.52
CA LEU A 74 -23.21 8.84 -2.08
C LEU A 74 -21.68 8.90 -2.03
N MET A 75 -21.07 8.44 -0.93
CA MET A 75 -19.61 8.38 -0.82
C MET A 75 -18.99 7.38 -1.80
N ALA A 76 -19.59 6.19 -1.97
CA ALA A 76 -19.13 5.20 -2.93
C ALA A 76 -19.21 5.70 -4.37
N SER A 77 -20.34 6.32 -4.75
CA SER A 77 -20.49 6.94 -6.07
C SER A 77 -19.47 8.05 -6.30
N ARG A 78 -19.26 8.90 -5.29
CA ARG A 78 -18.23 9.95 -5.35
C ARG A 78 -16.84 9.37 -5.55
N GLU A 79 -16.45 8.31 -4.85
CA GLU A 79 -15.13 7.69 -5.00
C GLU A 79 -14.91 7.18 -6.43
N ALA A 80 -15.92 6.55 -7.02
CA ALA A 80 -15.88 6.12 -8.42
C ALA A 80 -15.76 7.31 -9.39
N ILE A 81 -16.51 8.40 -9.15
CA ILE A 81 -16.43 9.65 -9.93
C ILE A 81 -15.05 10.30 -9.79
N ASP A 82 -14.53 10.42 -8.57
CA ASP A 82 -13.22 10.99 -8.28
C ASP A 82 -12.13 10.17 -8.99
N GLY A 83 -12.24 8.83 -8.96
CA GLY A 83 -11.35 7.95 -9.72
C GLY A 83 -11.36 8.22 -11.22
N MET A 84 -12.54 8.43 -11.82
CA MET A 84 -12.65 8.81 -13.24
C MET A 84 -12.08 10.20 -13.50
N LEU A 85 -12.39 11.20 -12.67
CA LEU A 85 -11.85 12.56 -12.81
C LEU A 85 -10.32 12.59 -12.72
N ALA A 86 -9.74 11.73 -11.87
CA ALA A 86 -8.30 11.57 -11.78
C ALA A 86 -7.69 10.98 -13.06
N ASP A 87 -8.40 10.07 -13.73
CA ASP A 87 -7.96 9.47 -15.01
C ASP A 87 -7.93 10.52 -16.15
N PHE A 88 -8.71 11.62 -16.02
CA PHE A 88 -8.64 12.81 -16.89
C PHE A 88 -7.77 13.94 -16.31
N GLY A 89 -7.07 13.71 -15.20
CA GLY A 89 -6.16 14.67 -14.57
C GLY A 89 -6.85 15.85 -13.89
N VAL A 90 -8.20 15.83 -13.79
CA VAL A 90 -9.03 16.90 -13.24
C VAL A 90 -8.82 17.05 -11.74
N ILE A 91 -8.62 15.93 -11.03
CA ILE A 91 -8.27 15.91 -9.62
C ILE A 91 -6.98 15.12 -9.40
N GLU A 92 -6.23 15.46 -8.35
CA GLU A 92 -5.11 14.64 -7.90
C GLU A 92 -5.65 13.43 -7.13
N ARG A 93 -5.18 12.23 -7.46
CA ARG A 93 -5.36 11.07 -6.56
C ARG A 93 -4.67 11.41 -5.24
N GLU A 94 -5.28 11.02 -4.12
CA GLU A 94 -4.62 11.05 -2.82
C GLU A 94 -3.22 10.46 -2.96
N ASP A 95 -2.19 11.20 -2.53
CA ASP A 95 -0.80 10.79 -2.74
C ASP A 95 -0.61 9.38 -2.14
N PRO A 96 -0.46 8.34 -2.99
CA PRO A 96 -0.35 6.98 -2.50
C PRO A 96 0.89 6.79 -1.63
N SER A 97 1.88 7.69 -1.75
CA SER A 97 3.14 7.60 -1.03
C SER A 97 2.98 7.69 0.47
N GLU A 98 2.08 8.53 1.00
CA GLU A 98 1.84 8.63 2.44
C GLU A 98 1.16 7.37 2.99
N ARG A 99 0.20 6.81 2.22
CA ARG A 99 -0.45 5.53 2.58
C ARG A 99 0.55 4.37 2.57
N ILE A 100 1.42 4.33 1.56
CA ILE A 100 2.48 3.32 1.43
C ILE A 100 3.49 3.46 2.56
N LYS A 101 3.87 4.69 2.90
CA LYS A 101 4.77 4.99 4.01
C LYS A 101 4.20 4.46 5.32
N GLU A 102 2.95 4.78 5.64
CA GLU A 102 2.30 4.27 6.86
C GLU A 102 2.15 2.74 6.83
N ALA A 103 1.80 2.13 5.69
CA ALA A 103 1.69 0.67 5.56
C ALA A 103 3.03 -0.06 5.73
N SER A 104 4.14 0.61 5.38
CA SER A 104 5.52 0.09 5.49
C SER A 104 6.18 0.37 6.85
N LYS A 105 5.51 1.12 7.73
CA LYS A 105 6.06 1.54 9.02
C LYS A 105 6.27 0.35 9.95
N GLY A 106 7.42 0.31 10.61
CA GLY A 106 7.79 -0.80 11.50
C GLY A 106 8.14 -2.11 10.79
N LYS A 107 8.16 -2.13 9.45
CA LYS A 107 8.48 -3.32 8.65
C LYS A 107 9.88 -3.22 8.04
N LEU A 108 10.68 -4.26 8.21
CA LEU A 108 11.90 -4.49 7.45
C LEU A 108 11.56 -5.23 6.17
N ILE A 109 11.81 -4.61 5.02
CA ILE A 109 11.55 -5.21 3.71
C ILE A 109 12.84 -5.77 3.13
N LEU A 110 12.85 -7.08 2.87
CA LEU A 110 13.89 -7.77 2.14
C LEU A 110 13.51 -7.87 0.66
N VAL A 111 14.42 -7.47 -0.22
CA VAL A 111 14.26 -7.61 -1.67
C VAL A 111 15.49 -8.29 -2.27
N ASN A 112 15.31 -9.03 -3.36
CA ASN A 112 16.41 -9.74 -4.02
C ASN A 112 17.34 -8.82 -4.86
N ASN A 113 16.84 -7.66 -5.30
CA ASN A 113 17.57 -6.79 -6.21
C ASN A 113 17.27 -5.29 -5.97
N SER A 114 18.14 -4.44 -6.51
CA SER A 114 18.05 -2.99 -6.32
C SER A 114 16.91 -2.33 -7.13
N SER A 115 16.42 -2.95 -8.21
CA SER A 115 15.28 -2.42 -8.96
C SER A 115 14.00 -2.43 -8.13
N VAL A 116 13.72 -3.51 -7.40
CA VAL A 116 12.56 -3.56 -6.48
C VAL A 116 12.70 -2.50 -5.39
N LYS A 117 13.90 -2.34 -4.82
CA LYS A 117 14.16 -1.26 -3.85
C LYS A 117 13.84 0.12 -4.43
N LYS A 118 14.30 0.42 -5.65
CA LYS A 118 14.02 1.72 -6.30
C LYS A 118 12.53 1.95 -6.52
N LEU A 119 11.80 0.91 -6.91
CA LEU A 119 10.35 0.96 -7.09
C LEU A 119 9.64 1.28 -5.78
N LEU A 120 9.96 0.55 -4.70
CA LEU A 120 9.36 0.77 -3.37
C LEU A 120 9.67 2.16 -2.80
N VAL A 121 10.91 2.63 -2.96
CA VAL A 121 11.29 3.99 -2.54
C VAL A 121 10.56 5.06 -3.34
N LYS A 122 10.44 4.89 -4.66
CA LYS A 122 9.66 5.81 -5.51
C LYS A 122 8.19 5.83 -5.11
N ALA A 123 7.68 4.70 -4.61
CA ALA A 123 6.31 4.57 -4.15
C ALA A 123 6.07 5.10 -2.72
N GLY A 124 7.11 5.48 -1.96
CA GLY A 124 6.97 6.10 -0.64
C GLY A 124 7.53 5.30 0.54
N VAL A 125 8.08 4.10 0.32
CA VAL A 125 8.70 3.32 1.39
C VAL A 125 10.02 3.95 1.82
N GLU A 126 10.25 4.05 3.12
CA GLU A 126 11.50 4.61 3.65
C GLU A 126 12.72 3.76 3.24
N PRO A 127 13.75 4.34 2.61
CA PRO A 127 14.92 3.59 2.16
C PRO A 127 15.66 2.85 3.28
N GLY A 128 15.56 3.38 4.51
CA GLY A 128 16.11 2.78 5.73
C GLY A 128 15.45 1.46 6.10
N ASN A 129 14.20 1.24 5.68
CA ASN A 129 13.44 0.04 5.99
C ASN A 129 13.65 -1.08 4.96
N ILE A 130 14.43 -0.84 3.89
CA ILE A 130 14.64 -1.83 2.82
C ILE A 130 16.08 -2.32 2.80
N LEU A 131 16.26 -3.64 2.85
CA LEU A 131 17.53 -4.34 2.62
C LEU A 131 17.51 -5.11 1.31
N VAL A 132 18.59 -4.99 0.55
CA VAL A 132 18.78 -5.74 -0.70
C VAL A 132 19.64 -6.96 -0.40
N ALA A 133 19.03 -8.14 -0.44
CA ALA A 133 19.71 -9.42 -0.30
C ALA A 133 20.35 -9.82 -1.64
N GLY A 134 21.63 -9.49 -1.81
CA GLY A 134 22.40 -9.89 -2.99
C GLY A 134 22.81 -11.38 -3.02
N ALA A 135 22.43 -12.16 -2.01
CA ALA A 135 22.66 -13.59 -1.88
C ALA A 135 21.58 -14.21 -0.96
N PRO A 136 21.35 -15.54 -1.01
CA PRO A 136 20.50 -16.23 -0.05
C PRO A 136 21.01 -16.10 1.39
N LEU A 137 20.17 -16.39 2.38
CA LEU A 137 20.56 -16.36 3.80
C LEU A 137 21.34 -17.60 4.27
N SER A 138 21.69 -18.51 3.37
CA SER A 138 22.50 -19.69 3.66
C SER A 138 23.44 -20.04 2.52
N VAL A 139 24.64 -20.51 2.89
CA VAL A 139 25.66 -21.02 1.96
C VAL A 139 25.14 -22.24 1.18
N ASP A 140 24.31 -23.08 1.81
CA ASP A 140 23.73 -24.25 1.14
C ASP A 140 22.75 -23.87 0.05
N ASP A 141 21.96 -22.82 0.28
CA ASP A 141 21.03 -22.33 -0.74
C ASP A 141 21.77 -21.66 -1.88
N MET A 142 22.94 -21.05 -1.61
CA MET A 142 23.82 -20.59 -2.68
C MET A 142 24.30 -21.75 -3.57
N LYS A 143 24.65 -22.91 -2.98
CA LYS A 143 24.99 -24.11 -3.76
C LYS A 143 23.80 -24.68 -4.53
N LYS A 144 22.56 -24.54 -4.02
CA LYS A 144 21.35 -24.91 -4.77
C LYS A 144 21.11 -23.99 -5.98
N ILE A 145 21.42 -22.71 -5.85
CA ILE A 145 21.32 -21.74 -6.96
C ILE A 145 22.42 -22.01 -7.99
N ASN A 146 23.67 -22.13 -7.55
CA ASN A 146 24.81 -22.39 -8.42
C ASN A 146 25.66 -23.58 -7.90
N PRO A 147 25.36 -24.80 -8.38
CA PRO A 147 26.07 -26.01 -7.93
C PRO A 147 27.55 -26.09 -8.31
N ARG A 148 27.99 -25.31 -9.31
CA ARG A 148 29.38 -25.31 -9.81
C ARG A 148 30.25 -24.21 -9.19
N ILE A 149 29.78 -23.58 -8.13
CA ILE A 149 30.50 -22.47 -7.51
C ILE A 149 31.79 -22.94 -6.83
N PRO A 150 32.95 -22.32 -7.10
CA PRO A 150 34.21 -22.69 -6.45
C PRO A 150 34.23 -22.36 -4.94
N ASP A 151 34.89 -23.19 -4.13
CA ASP A 151 35.01 -23.00 -2.67
C ASP A 151 35.64 -21.66 -2.28
N ALA A 152 36.57 -21.15 -3.09
CA ALA A 152 37.17 -19.83 -2.88
C ALA A 152 36.14 -18.70 -2.99
N ALA A 153 35.17 -18.81 -3.91
CA ALA A 153 34.09 -17.83 -4.07
C ALA A 153 33.04 -17.96 -2.96
N LEU A 154 32.79 -19.18 -2.46
CA LEU A 154 31.88 -19.45 -1.35
C LEU A 154 32.29 -18.71 -0.07
N LYS A 155 33.59 -18.64 0.26
CA LYS A 155 34.08 -17.89 1.43
C LYS A 155 33.73 -16.40 1.39
N GLY A 156 33.77 -15.79 0.21
CA GLY A 156 33.39 -14.39 0.03
C GLY A 156 31.88 -14.17 0.18
N ILE A 157 31.09 -15.13 -0.25
CA ILE A 157 29.62 -15.12 -0.11
C ILE A 157 29.23 -15.36 1.35
N GLU A 158 29.87 -16.29 2.04
CA GLU A 158 29.64 -16.58 3.45
C GLU A 158 29.73 -15.33 4.32
N LYS A 159 30.77 -14.51 4.13
CA LYS A 159 30.88 -13.21 4.79
C LYS A 159 29.76 -12.24 4.44
N LYS A 160 29.31 -12.21 3.17
CA LYS A 160 28.18 -11.36 2.76
C LYS A 160 26.88 -11.81 3.40
N ILE A 161 26.67 -13.11 3.55
CA ILE A 161 25.51 -13.70 4.22
C ILE A 161 25.54 -13.32 5.70
N GLU A 162 26.68 -13.46 6.36
CA GLU A 162 26.87 -13.07 7.76
C GLU A 162 26.57 -11.58 7.98
N HIS A 163 27.12 -10.70 7.13
CA HIS A 163 26.84 -9.26 7.21
C HIS A 163 25.35 -8.95 7.00
N LEU A 164 24.69 -9.63 6.06
CA LEU A 164 23.27 -9.45 5.80
C LEU A 164 22.43 -9.88 7.01
N LYS A 165 22.76 -11.00 7.66
CA LYS A 165 22.08 -11.45 8.89
C LYS A 165 22.26 -10.45 10.02
N ASN A 166 23.47 -9.96 10.24
CA ASN A 166 23.75 -8.94 11.26
C ASN A 166 22.97 -7.63 10.98
N ASP A 167 22.87 -7.24 9.71
CA ASP A 167 22.08 -6.06 9.30
C ASP A 167 20.58 -6.27 9.50
N ILE A 168 20.08 -7.50 9.30
CA ILE A 168 18.69 -7.88 9.56
C ILE A 168 18.41 -7.80 11.06
N GLU A 169 19.23 -8.47 11.88
CA GLU A 169 19.08 -8.51 13.34
C GLU A 169 19.11 -7.10 13.95
N ARG A 170 20.09 -6.27 13.55
CA ARG A 170 20.17 -4.88 14.01
C ARG A 170 18.91 -4.08 13.66
N LYS A 171 18.31 -4.30 12.49
CA LYS A 171 17.11 -3.57 12.07
C LYS A 171 15.83 -4.12 12.67
N LEU A 172 15.79 -5.41 12.98
CA LEU A 172 14.66 -6.05 13.66
C LEU A 172 14.46 -5.52 15.08
N GLU A 173 15.52 -5.04 15.74
CA GLU A 173 15.41 -4.36 17.04
C GLU A 173 14.49 -3.12 16.96
N ASP A 174 14.53 -2.41 15.83
CA ASP A 174 13.74 -1.19 15.58
C ASP A 174 12.42 -1.48 14.82
N LEU A 175 12.43 -2.48 13.93
CA LEU A 175 11.36 -2.82 12.99
C LEU A 175 10.84 -4.22 13.32
N GLY A 176 9.75 -4.31 14.07
CA GLY A 176 9.27 -5.56 14.66
C GLY A 176 8.74 -6.62 13.68
N GLU A 177 8.53 -6.27 12.40
CA GLU A 177 8.06 -7.20 11.37
C GLU A 177 9.03 -7.25 10.18
N ILE A 178 9.14 -8.41 9.54
CA ILE A 178 9.99 -8.58 8.35
C ILE A 178 9.18 -9.19 7.19
N LEU A 179 9.38 -8.63 6.00
CA LEU A 179 8.62 -8.96 4.79
C LEU A 179 9.57 -9.18 3.62
N VAL A 180 9.42 -10.28 2.90
CA VAL A 180 10.15 -10.56 1.66
C VAL A 180 9.27 -10.22 0.47
N ILE A 181 9.72 -9.27 -0.36
CA ILE A 181 9.05 -8.86 -1.60
C ILE A 181 9.96 -9.15 -2.79
N GLY A 182 9.48 -9.93 -3.76
CA GLY A 182 10.27 -10.28 -4.94
C GLY A 182 9.49 -11.08 -6.00
N GLU A 183 10.12 -11.31 -7.14
CA GLU A 183 9.55 -12.16 -8.19
C GLU A 183 9.63 -13.64 -7.77
N PRO A 184 8.75 -14.52 -8.24
CA PRO A 184 8.77 -15.95 -7.90
C PRO A 184 9.89 -16.73 -8.62
N ASP A 185 11.11 -16.20 -8.58
CA ASP A 185 12.31 -16.85 -9.10
C ASP A 185 12.99 -17.74 -8.03
N LYS A 186 13.86 -18.65 -8.49
CA LYS A 186 14.55 -19.61 -7.61
C LYS A 186 15.34 -18.94 -6.47
N SER A 187 15.97 -17.80 -6.75
CA SER A 187 16.77 -17.07 -5.74
C SER A 187 15.86 -16.43 -4.70
N THR A 188 14.82 -15.75 -5.14
CA THR A 188 13.85 -15.12 -4.24
C THR A 188 13.09 -16.14 -3.41
N GLY A 189 12.69 -17.28 -4.01
CA GLY A 189 12.03 -18.35 -3.28
C GLY A 189 12.89 -18.92 -2.15
N LEU A 190 14.20 -19.09 -2.37
CA LEU A 190 15.13 -19.54 -1.34
C LEU A 190 15.35 -18.48 -0.26
N LEU A 191 15.47 -17.21 -0.63
CA LEU A 191 15.53 -16.09 0.32
C LEU A 191 14.27 -16.05 1.19
N ALA A 192 13.09 -16.14 0.57
CA ALA A 192 11.79 -16.12 1.24
C ALA A 192 11.66 -17.25 2.24
N SER A 193 11.90 -18.49 1.80
CA SER A 193 11.81 -19.67 2.66
C SER A 193 12.77 -19.60 3.86
N ARG A 194 14.00 -19.11 3.67
CA ARG A 194 14.94 -18.94 4.80
C ARG A 194 14.61 -17.78 5.71
N ALA A 195 14.12 -16.68 5.18
CA ALA A 195 13.71 -15.55 6.01
C ALA A 195 12.49 -15.91 6.86
N GLU A 196 11.56 -16.70 6.32
CA GLU A 196 10.43 -17.26 7.05
C GLU A 196 10.91 -18.19 8.17
N GLU A 197 11.82 -19.12 7.87
CA GLU A 197 12.38 -20.07 8.86
C GLU A 197 13.17 -19.38 9.99
N LEU A 198 14.01 -18.40 9.65
CA LEU A 198 14.91 -17.76 10.61
C LEU A 198 14.26 -16.61 11.39
N TYR A 199 13.35 -15.87 10.76
CA TYR A 199 12.84 -14.61 11.28
C TYR A 199 11.31 -14.51 11.27
N GLY A 200 10.58 -15.56 10.87
CA GLY A 200 9.13 -15.52 10.76
C GLY A 200 8.62 -14.55 9.69
N ALA A 201 9.42 -14.33 8.64
CA ALA A 201 9.12 -13.35 7.62
C ALA A 201 7.82 -13.64 6.86
N GLY A 202 7.03 -12.60 6.63
CA GLY A 202 5.96 -12.64 5.64
C GLY A 202 6.54 -12.73 4.23
N VAL A 203 5.88 -13.49 3.35
CA VAL A 203 6.32 -13.66 1.96
C VAL A 203 5.26 -13.11 1.01
N ARG A 204 5.69 -12.27 0.06
CA ARG A 204 4.84 -11.65 -0.96
C ARG A 204 5.54 -11.68 -2.31
N LEU A 205 5.17 -12.65 -3.14
CA LEU A 205 5.76 -12.84 -4.46
C LEU A 205 4.78 -12.42 -5.55
N ASN A 206 5.26 -11.71 -6.57
CA ASN A 206 4.46 -11.27 -7.71
C ASN A 206 5.29 -11.37 -9.00
N GLU A 207 4.70 -11.87 -10.09
CA GLU A 207 5.40 -12.08 -11.36
C GLU A 207 5.85 -10.76 -12.02
N ASN A 208 5.11 -9.67 -11.84
CA ASN A 208 5.37 -8.39 -12.52
C ASN A 208 5.68 -7.27 -11.52
N ILE A 209 6.67 -7.47 -10.66
CA ILE A 209 7.01 -6.47 -9.63
C ILE A 209 7.40 -5.11 -10.21
N ARG A 210 8.00 -5.08 -11.41
CA ARG A 210 8.54 -3.85 -12.01
C ARG A 210 7.47 -2.84 -12.42
N ASP A 211 6.24 -3.31 -12.61
CA ASP A 211 5.12 -2.53 -13.17
C ASP A 211 3.95 -2.40 -12.18
N LEU A 212 4.22 -2.58 -10.88
CA LEU A 212 3.18 -2.48 -9.85
C LEU A 212 2.63 -1.06 -9.72
N THR A 213 1.31 -0.97 -9.68
CA THR A 213 0.57 0.22 -9.28
C THR A 213 0.73 0.49 -7.78
N PRO A 214 0.55 1.74 -7.32
CA PRO A 214 0.59 2.05 -5.89
C PRO A 214 -0.40 1.22 -5.05
N GLU A 215 -1.57 0.92 -5.60
CA GLU A 215 -2.60 0.10 -4.96
C GLU A 215 -2.15 -1.36 -4.80
N GLU A 216 -1.40 -1.91 -5.77
CA GLU A 216 -0.81 -3.24 -5.65
C GLU A 216 0.33 -3.26 -4.64
N ILE A 217 1.16 -2.20 -4.59
CA ILE A 217 2.21 -2.06 -3.57
C ILE A 217 1.59 -2.02 -2.17
N LEU A 218 0.50 -1.29 -1.97
CA LEU A 218 -0.26 -1.27 -0.72
C LEU A 218 -0.73 -2.66 -0.31
N LYS A 219 -1.24 -3.45 -1.25
CA LYS A 219 -1.66 -4.84 -0.99
C LYS A 219 -0.49 -5.75 -0.59
N LEU A 220 0.70 -5.55 -1.15
CA LEU A 220 1.89 -6.30 -0.75
C LEU A 220 2.37 -5.93 0.65
N LEU A 221 2.20 -4.67 1.04
CA LEU A 221 2.60 -4.16 2.35
C LEU A 221 1.58 -4.45 3.45
N SER A 222 0.33 -4.78 3.11
CA SER A 222 -0.73 -5.12 4.06
C SER A 222 -0.66 -6.60 4.50
#